data_AF-A0A0K3BCM7-F1
#
_entry.id   AF-A0A0K3BCM7-F1
#
_cell.length_a   1.000
_cell.length_b   1.000
_cell.length_c   1.000
_cell.angle_alpha   90.00
_cell.angle_beta   90.00
_cell.angle_gamma   90.00
#
_symmetry.space_group_name_H-M   'P 1'
#
loop_
_entity.id
_entity.type
_entity.pdbx_description
1 polymer ?
#
loop_
_entity_poly.entity_id
_entity_poly.type
_entity_poly.pdbx_seq_one_letter_code
_entity_poly.pdbx_strand_id
1 'polypeptide(L)' 'MDMSGFDKIKDKAEQLVGKGKEKVGQLTDNEELEAAGKRDQLKGEVKEAGHDVRDKAAGAAKDAKDALDDDKK' A
#
# COMPACT_ATOMS: atom_id res chain seq x y z
N MET A 1 16.00 24.93 -4.70
CA MET A 1 15.68 23.52 -4.98
C MET A 1 14.34 23.22 -4.32
N ASP A 2 13.26 23.38 -5.07
CA ASP A 2 11.88 23.20 -4.59
C ASP A 2 11.58 21.76 -4.17
N MET A 3 10.84 21.59 -3.06
CA MET A 3 10.40 20.30 -2.51
C MET A 3 9.74 19.39 -3.57
N SER A 4 9.03 19.95 -4.55
CA SER A 4 8.35 19.16 -5.60
C SER A 4 9.28 18.47 -6.60
N GLY A 5 10.51 18.96 -6.78
CA GLY A 5 11.50 18.29 -7.64
C GLY A 5 12.13 17.09 -6.93
N PHE A 6 12.38 17.24 -5.63
CA PHE A 6 12.96 16.20 -4.77
C PHE A 6 11.98 15.05 -4.54
N ASP A 7 10.70 15.33 -4.29
CA ASP A 7 9.69 14.26 -4.08
C ASP A 7 9.51 13.39 -5.34
N LYS A 8 9.37 14.00 -6.52
CA LYS A 8 9.23 13.22 -7.78
C LYS A 8 10.47 12.40 -8.12
N ILE A 9 11.65 12.91 -7.77
CA ILE A 9 12.91 12.18 -7.93
C ILE A 9 12.98 11.03 -6.92
N LYS A 10 12.55 11.25 -5.68
CA LYS A 10 12.56 10.25 -4.62
C LYS A 10 11.59 9.10 -4.92
N ASP A 11 10.37 9.39 -5.36
CA ASP A 11 9.41 8.39 -5.82
C ASP A 11 9.95 7.54 -6.98
N LYS A 12 10.55 8.19 -7.99
CA LYS A 12 11.19 7.47 -9.10
C LYS A 12 12.40 6.67 -8.66
N ALA A 13 13.17 7.18 -7.71
CA ALA A 13 14.33 6.48 -7.16
C ALA A 13 13.90 5.24 -6.36
N GLU A 14 12.85 5.33 -5.56
CA GLU A 14 12.32 4.19 -4.80
C GLU A 14 11.75 3.12 -5.74
N GLN A 15 11.03 3.50 -6.80
CA GLN A 15 10.61 2.55 -7.83
C GLN A 15 11.78 1.90 -8.59
N LEU A 16 12.81 2.67 -8.91
CA LEU A 16 14.02 2.16 -9.56
C LEU A 16 14.81 1.22 -8.65
N VAL A 17 14.91 1.55 -7.36
CA VAL A 17 15.56 0.71 -6.34
C VAL A 17 14.77 -0.57 -6.12
N GLY A 18 13.43 -0.51 -6.07
CA GLY A 18 12.58 -1.68 -5.96
C GLY A 18 12.76 -2.64 -7.15
N LYS A 19 12.60 -2.12 -8.38
CA LYS A 19 12.84 -2.90 -9.61
C LYS A 19 14.29 -3.39 -9.73
N GLY A 20 15.23 -2.59 -9.26
CA GLY A 20 16.65 -2.95 -9.21
C GLY A 20 16.92 -4.12 -8.27
N LYS A 21 16.36 -4.09 -7.05
CA LYS A 21 16.44 -5.20 -6.09
C LYS A 21 15.80 -6.47 -6.63
N GLU A 22 14.68 -6.35 -7.33
CA GLU A 22 13.98 -7.50 -7.93
C GLU A 22 14.81 -8.14 -9.06
N LYS A 23 15.39 -7.31 -9.95
CA LYS A 23 16.28 -7.81 -11.02
C LYS A 23 17.60 -8.36 -10.49
N VAL A 24 18.21 -7.69 -9.52
CA VAL A 24 19.46 -8.16 -8.90
C VAL A 24 19.21 -9.45 -8.12
N GLY A 25 18.09 -9.56 -7.40
CA GLY A 25 17.67 -10.79 -6.72
C GLY A 25 17.53 -11.96 -7.69
N GLN A 26 16.85 -11.75 -8.83
CA GLN A 26 16.73 -12.75 -9.90
C GLN A 26 18.09 -13.11 -10.54
N LEU A 27 18.99 -12.14 -10.71
CA LEU A 27 20.30 -12.36 -11.34
C LEU A 27 21.31 -13.03 -10.42
N THR A 28 21.18 -12.84 -9.10
CA THR A 28 22.11 -13.40 -8.10
C THR A 28 21.53 -14.59 -7.34
N ASP A 29 20.38 -15.13 -7.76
CA ASP A 29 19.65 -16.22 -7.09
C ASP A 29 19.42 -15.94 -5.59
N ASN A 30 19.19 -14.66 -5.24
CA ASN A 30 19.00 -14.24 -3.87
C ASN A 30 17.51 -14.06 -3.58
N GLU A 31 16.89 -15.16 -3.17
CA GLU A 31 15.47 -15.26 -2.82
C GLU A 31 15.02 -14.19 -1.82
N GLU A 32 15.89 -13.73 -0.90
CA GLU A 32 15.53 -12.67 0.05
C GLU A 32 15.26 -11.33 -0.62
N LEU A 33 16.05 -10.96 -1.64
CA LEU A 33 15.89 -9.69 -2.36
C LEU A 33 14.67 -9.70 -3.28
N GLU A 34 14.41 -10.83 -3.96
CA GLU A 34 13.20 -10.99 -4.78
C GLU A 34 11.94 -11.02 -3.89
N ALA A 35 11.98 -11.78 -2.79
CA ALA A 35 10.86 -11.88 -1.86
C ALA A 35 10.57 -10.54 -1.20
N ALA A 36 11.58 -9.75 -0.84
CA ALA A 36 11.37 -8.40 -0.27
C ALA A 36 10.66 -7.48 -1.26
N GLY A 37 11.09 -7.44 -2.53
CA GLY A 37 10.45 -6.63 -3.58
C GLY A 37 8.99 -7.03 -3.83
N LYS A 38 8.74 -8.32 -4.03
CA LYS A 38 7.37 -8.85 -4.21
C LYS A 38 6.49 -8.63 -2.99
N ARG A 39 7.03 -8.81 -1.78
CA ARG A 39 6.27 -8.59 -0.53
C ARG A 39 5.89 -7.14 -0.35
N ASP A 40 6.77 -6.19 -0.68
CA ASP A 40 6.44 -4.75 -0.59
C ASP A 40 5.33 -4.36 -1.58
N GLN A 41 5.39 -4.85 -2.84
CA GLN A 41 4.33 -4.62 -3.81
C GLN A 41 3.00 -5.22 -3.37
N LEU A 42 3.02 -6.49 -2.96
CA LEU A 42 1.81 -7.21 -2.57
C LEU A 42 1.20 -6.62 -1.30
N LYS A 43 2.03 -6.19 -0.34
CA LYS A 43 1.58 -5.50 0.86
C LYS A 43 1.00 -4.12 0.53
N GLY A 44 1.55 -3.41 -0.46
CA GLY A 44 0.99 -2.17 -0.99
C GLY A 44 -0.41 -2.38 -1.57
N GLU A 45 -0.55 -3.30 -2.52
CA GLU A 45 -1.83 -3.60 -3.18
C GLU A 45 -2.89 -4.12 -2.20
N VAL A 46 -2.52 -5.03 -1.28
CA VAL A 46 -3.43 -5.53 -0.25
C VAL A 46 -3.86 -4.43 0.71
N LYS A 47 -2.95 -3.51 1.06
CA LYS A 47 -3.27 -2.41 1.96
C LYS A 47 -4.19 -1.40 1.29
N GLU A 48 -3.97 -1.10 0.01
CA GLU A 48 -4.83 -0.20 -0.76
C GLU A 48 -6.24 -0.79 -0.95
N ALA A 49 -6.32 -2.03 -1.46
CA ALA A 49 -7.61 -2.73 -1.64
C ALA A 49 -8.33 -2.97 -0.31
N GLY A 50 -7.59 -3.32 0.75
CA GLY A 50 -8.13 -3.54 2.08
C GLY A 50 -8.64 -2.26 2.74
N HIS A 51 -8.00 -1.11 2.47
CA HIS A 51 -8.47 0.18 2.99
C HIS A 51 -9.79 0.58 2.33
N ASP A 52 -9.90 0.47 1.01
CA ASP A 52 -11.12 0.78 0.26
C ASP A 52 -12.34 -0.06 0.71
N VAL A 53 -12.13 -1.37 0.90
CA VAL A 53 -13.18 -2.28 1.37
C VAL A 53 -13.53 -2.00 2.83
N ARG A 54 -12.52 -1.76 3.68
CA ARG A 54 -12.75 -1.50 5.11
C ARG A 54 -13.42 -0.17 5.36
N ASP A 55 -13.08 0.88 4.61
CA ASP A 55 -13.75 2.18 4.70
C ASP A 55 -15.21 2.09 4.28
N LYS A 56 -15.52 1.39 3.18
CA LYS A 56 -16.91 1.16 2.74
C LYS A 56 -17.70 0.33 3.75
N ALA A 57 -17.09 -0.73 4.29
CA ALA A 57 -17.73 -1.57 5.30
C ALA A 57 -17.89 -0.84 6.64
N ALA A 58 -16.90 -0.05 7.06
CA ALA A 58 -16.96 0.75 8.28
C ALA A 58 -17.99 1.88 8.18
N GLY A 59 -18.13 2.50 7.00
CA GLY A 59 -19.20 3.46 6.71
C GLY A 59 -20.57 2.83 6.87
N ALA A 60 -20.85 1.75 6.13
CA ALA A 60 -22.13 1.04 6.20
C ALA A 60 -22.44 0.49 7.60
N ALA A 61 -21.43 -0.02 8.33
CA ALA A 61 -21.59 -0.49 9.70
C ALA A 61 -21.84 0.65 10.69
N LYS A 62 -21.23 1.82 10.49
CA LYS A 62 -21.52 3.02 11.28
C LYS A 62 -22.95 3.50 11.02
N ASP A 63 -23.37 3.60 9.76
CA ASP A 63 -24.71 4.05 9.40
C ASP A 63 -25.79 3.12 9.98
N ALA A 64 -25.55 1.80 9.91
CA ALA A 64 -26.44 0.82 10.53
C ALA A 64 -26.44 0.92 12.07
N LYS A 65 -25.28 1.16 12.69
CA LYS A 65 -25.19 1.30 14.14
C LYS A 65 -25.84 2.59 14.64
N ASP A 66 -25.66 3.69 13.91
CA ASP A 66 -26.24 5.01 14.20
C ASP A 66 -27.77 4.93 14.14
N ALA A 67 -28.31 4.34 13.07
CA ALA A 67 -29.75 4.12 12.93
C ALA A 67 -30.37 3.21 14.00
N LEU A 68 -29.58 2.30 14.60
CA LEU A 68 -30.04 1.42 15.69
C LEU A 68 -29.90 2.08 17.08
N ASP A 69 -28.96 3.02 17.26
CA ASP A 69 -28.78 3.75 18.52
C ASP A 69 -29.82 4.87 18.66
N ASP A 70 -30.24 5.50 17.54
CA ASP A 70 -31.29 6.55 17.53
C ASP A 70 -32.69 6.05 17.92
N ASP A 71 -33.05 4.79 17.63
CA ASP A 71 -34.37 4.22 17.97
C ASP A 71 -34.51 3.90 19.48
N LYS A 72 -33.41 3.89 20.23
CA LYS A 72 -33.37 3.52 21.66
C LYS A 72 -33.32 4.72 22.61
N LYS A 73 -33.35 5.95 22.10
CA LYS A 73 -33.29 7.19 22.88
C LYS A 73 -34.63 7.89 22.94
#